data_AF-A0A644W319-F1
#
_entry.id   AF-A0A644W319-F1
#
_cell.length_a   1.000
_cell.length_b   1.000
_cell.length_c   1.000
_cell.angle_alpha   90.00
_cell.angle_beta   90.00
_cell.angle_gamma   90.00
#
_symmetry.space_group_name_H-M   'P 1'
#
loop_
_entity.id
_entity.type
_entity.pdbx_description
1 polymer ?
#
loop_
_entity_poly.entity_id
_entity_poly.type
_entity_poly.pdbx_seq_one_letter_code
_entity_poly.pdbx_strand_id
1 'polypeptide(L)'
;MCVTLIGGMDRLKKDYMAAAEQDGHSLKFITRNERNFVDKIGNPDAMIVFTNKISHEAKRKAVQVARSRNIPLQMVHSCGVSSLRECLKGA
;
A
#
# COMPACT_ATOMS: atom_id res chain seq x y z
N MET A 1 -5.80 -11.88 4.16
CA MET A 1 -6.39 -10.63 3.62
C MET A 1 -5.56 -10.13 2.45
N CYS A 2 -6.19 -9.39 1.54
CA CYS A 2 -5.58 -8.73 0.40
C CYS A 2 -5.27 -7.28 0.75
N VAL A 3 -3.99 -6.93 0.87
CA VAL A 3 -3.54 -5.56 1.18
C VAL A 3 -2.94 -4.93 -0.06
N THR A 4 -3.28 -3.67 -0.33
CA THR A 4 -2.59 -2.87 -1.36
C THR A 4 -1.64 -1.87 -0.71
N LEU A 5 -0.34 -2.06 -0.91
CA LEU A 5 0.72 -1.13 -0.54
C LEU A 5 1.03 -0.18 -1.69
N ILE A 6 0.96 1.13 -1.41
CA ILE A 6 1.17 2.20 -2.37
C ILE A 6 2.38 3.05 -1.94
N GLY A 7 3.28 3.33 -2.89
CA GLY A 7 4.54 4.03 -2.64
C GLY A 7 5.62 3.10 -2.10
N GLY A 8 6.67 3.65 -1.50
CA GLY A 8 7.79 2.88 -0.96
C GLY A 8 8.94 2.73 -1.94
N MET A 9 9.80 1.74 -1.69
CA MET A 9 11.04 1.53 -2.46
C MET A 9 10.92 0.29 -3.33
N ASP A 10 11.08 0.47 -4.65
CA ASP A 10 11.05 -0.63 -5.65
C ASP A 10 12.00 -1.79 -5.27
N ARG A 11 13.18 -1.47 -4.71
CA ARG A 11 14.19 -2.45 -4.28
C ARG A 11 13.71 -3.41 -3.18
N LEU A 12 12.75 -2.98 -2.34
CA LEU A 12 12.21 -3.76 -1.24
C LEU A 12 10.95 -4.55 -1.63
N LYS A 13 10.53 -4.53 -2.89
CA LYS A 13 9.30 -5.20 -3.34
C LYS A 13 9.24 -6.66 -2.88
N LYS A 14 10.32 -7.42 -3.08
CA LYS A 14 10.39 -8.83 -2.67
C LYS A 14 10.27 -8.99 -1.17
N ASP A 15 10.95 -8.13 -0.41
CA ASP A 15 10.94 -8.19 1.06
C ASP A 15 9.56 -7.81 1.62
N TYR A 16 8.87 -6.85 1.02
CA TYR A 16 7.50 -6.50 1.39
C TYR A 16 6.53 -7.65 1.15
N MET A 17 6.60 -8.27 -0.03
CA MET A 17 5.73 -9.40 -0.36
C MET A 17 5.99 -10.57 0.59
N ALA A 18 7.26 -10.91 0.83
CA ALA A 18 7.63 -11.96 1.77
C ALA A 18 7.17 -11.65 3.20
N ALA A 19 7.30 -10.40 3.66
CA ALA A 19 6.86 -10.01 4.99
C ALA A 19 5.32 -10.11 5.15
N ALA A 20 4.57 -9.76 4.12
CA ALA A 20 3.11 -9.91 4.13
C ALA A 20 2.70 -11.38 4.10
N GLU A 21 3.34 -12.20 3.27
CA GLU A 21 3.07 -13.64 3.19
C GLU A 21 3.36 -14.36 4.51
N GLN A 22 4.44 -13.98 5.21
CA GLN A 22 4.79 -14.49 6.54
C GLN A 22 3.68 -14.24 7.58
N ASP A 23 2.95 -13.13 7.44
CA ASP A 23 1.84 -12.76 8.32
C ASP A 23 0.48 -13.25 7.76
N GLY A 24 0.47 -14.07 6.70
CA GLY A 24 -0.76 -14.64 6.13
C GLY A 24 -1.56 -13.67 5.25
N HIS A 25 -0.90 -12.66 4.69
CA HIS A 25 -1.51 -11.64 3.85
C HIS A 25 -0.97 -11.70 2.42
N SER A 26 -1.85 -11.49 1.44
CA SER A 26 -1.43 -11.26 0.06
C SER A 26 -1.20 -9.76 -0.13
N LEU A 27 -0.08 -9.41 -0.77
CA LEU A 27 0.31 -8.01 -0.95
C LEU A 27 0.35 -7.62 -2.42
N LYS A 28 -0.43 -6.61 -2.78
CA LYS A 28 -0.29 -5.89 -4.04
C LYS A 28 0.57 -4.64 -3.82
N PHE A 29 1.61 -4.46 -4.63
CA PHE A 29 2.55 -3.35 -4.50
C PHE A 29 2.50 -2.40 -5.70
N ILE A 30 2.26 -1.11 -5.46
CA ILE A 30 2.13 -0.06 -6.48
C ILE A 30 3.00 1.14 -6.11
N THR A 31 4.12 1.35 -6.79
CA THR A 31 5.06 2.44 -6.45
C THR A 31 4.92 3.68 -7.32
N ARG A 32 4.25 3.58 -8.48
CA ARG A 32 4.21 4.63 -9.50
C ARG A 32 2.78 5.07 -9.80
N ASN A 33 2.62 6.37 -10.06
CA ASN A 33 1.39 6.93 -10.60
C ASN A 33 1.31 6.61 -12.09
N GLU A 34 0.85 5.41 -12.43
CA GLU A 34 0.62 5.02 -13.81
C GLU A 34 -0.78 5.45 -14.29
N ARG A 35 -1.01 5.46 -15.62
CA ARG A 35 -2.30 5.86 -16.20
C ARG A 35 -3.48 5.10 -15.59
N ASN A 36 -3.28 3.83 -15.24
CA ASN A 36 -4.32 2.95 -14.69
C ASN A 36 -4.16 2.76 -13.16
N PHE A 37 -3.60 3.74 -12.46
CA PHE A 37 -3.31 3.64 -11.01
C PHE A 37 -4.53 3.23 -10.18
N VAL A 38 -5.68 3.86 -10.41
CA VAL A 38 -6.93 3.58 -9.68
C VAL A 38 -7.43 2.15 -9.93
N ASP A 39 -7.32 1.67 -11.16
CA ASP A 39 -7.71 0.31 -11.53
C ASP A 39 -6.77 -0.71 -10.89
N LYS A 40 -5.47 -0.40 -10.86
CA LYS A 40 -4.46 -1.26 -10.22
C LYS A 40 -4.71 -1.42 -8.73
N ILE A 41 -5.21 -0.39 -8.02
CA ILE A 41 -5.58 -0.52 -6.60
C ILE A 41 -6.57 -1.69 -6.43
N GLY A 42 -7.62 -1.75 -7.25
CA GLY A 42 -8.68 -2.75 -7.12
C GLY A 42 -9.48 -2.57 -5.83
N ASN A 43 -10.00 -3.66 -5.27
CA ASN A 43 -10.82 -3.63 -4.04
C ASN A 43 -10.19 -4.47 -2.91
N PRO A 44 -9.04 -4.04 -2.34
CA PRO A 44 -8.40 -4.75 -1.23
C PRO A 44 -9.20 -4.63 0.08
N ASP A 45 -8.87 -5.51 1.03
CA ASP A 45 -9.39 -5.45 2.40
C ASP A 45 -8.84 -4.23 3.16
N ALA A 46 -7.59 -3.85 2.85
CA ALA A 46 -6.93 -2.67 3.42
C ALA A 46 -5.95 -2.01 2.44
N MET A 47 -5.73 -0.71 2.63
CA MET A 47 -4.76 0.09 1.89
C MET A 47 -3.70 0.68 2.83
N ILE A 48 -2.44 0.56 2.44
CA ILE A 48 -1.31 1.19 3.13
C ILE A 48 -0.63 2.14 2.13
N VAL A 49 -0.41 3.39 2.53
CA VAL A 49 0.28 4.40 1.71
C VAL A 49 1.54 4.85 2.41
N PHE A 50 2.70 4.54 1.83
CA PHE A 50 3.99 5.10 2.22
C PHE A 50 4.16 6.49 1.62
N THR A 51 4.04 7.49 2.48
CA THR A 51 3.95 8.91 2.10
C THR A 51 5.30 9.57 1.79
N ASN A 52 6.43 8.99 2.24
CA ASN A 52 7.76 9.56 1.99
C ASN A 52 8.22 9.39 0.52
N LYS A 53 7.81 8.30 -0.15
CA LYS A 53 8.22 7.97 -1.52
C LYS A 53 7.02 7.68 -2.41
N ILE A 54 6.19 8.71 -2.60
CA ILE A 54 5.03 8.71 -3.51
C ILE A 54 4.80 10.13 -4.03
N SER A 55 4.29 10.29 -5.25
CA SER A 55 3.89 11.61 -5.74
C SER A 55 2.65 12.13 -5.01
N HIS A 56 2.51 13.46 -4.91
CA HIS A 56 1.32 14.09 -4.33
C HIS A 56 0.03 13.67 -5.03
N GLU A 57 0.08 13.50 -6.35
CA GLU A 57 -1.07 13.08 -7.15
C GLU A 57 -1.48 11.63 -6.84
N ALA A 58 -0.54 10.69 -6.78
CA ALA A 58 -0.85 9.30 -6.41
C ALA A 58 -1.38 9.19 -4.98
N LYS A 59 -0.84 9.97 -4.04
CA LYS A 59 -1.39 10.05 -2.67
C LYS A 59 -2.84 10.53 -2.67
N ARG A 60 -3.15 11.62 -3.39
CA ARG A 60 -4.52 12.14 -3.50
C ARG A 60 -5.48 11.11 -4.08
N LYS A 61 -5.09 10.46 -5.19
CA LYS A 61 -5.90 9.39 -5.82
C LYS A 61 -6.13 8.21 -4.88
N ALA A 62 -5.09 7.75 -4.17
CA ALA A 62 -5.21 6.65 -3.21
C ALA A 62 -6.20 6.98 -2.09
N VAL A 63 -6.11 8.18 -1.51
CA VAL A 63 -7.05 8.66 -0.47
C VAL A 63 -8.48 8.73 -1.01
N GLN A 64 -8.66 9.24 -2.23
CA GLN A 64 -9.97 9.33 -2.86
C GLN A 64 -10.59 7.94 -3.09
N VAL A 65 -9.81 6.98 -3.58
CA VAL A 65 -10.26 5.59 -3.80
C VAL A 65 -10.63 4.91 -2.49
N ALA A 66 -9.80 5.04 -1.46
CA ALA A 66 -10.09 4.46 -0.16
C ALA A 66 -11.40 5.01 0.41
N ARG A 67 -11.61 6.33 0.33
CA ARG A 67 -12.84 6.98 0.80
C ARG A 67 -14.06 6.56 -0.02
N SER A 68 -13.98 6.56 -1.34
CA SER A 68 -15.14 6.23 -2.19
C SER A 68 -15.57 4.77 -2.08
N ARG A 69 -14.64 3.88 -1.74
CA ARG A 69 -14.88 2.43 -1.57
C ARG A 69 -15.01 2.00 -0.10
N ASN A 70 -14.94 2.93 0.86
CA ASN A 70 -14.90 2.65 2.30
C ASN A 70 -13.82 1.61 2.70
N ILE A 71 -12.65 1.68 2.06
CA ILE A 71 -11.53 0.80 2.36
C ILE A 71 -10.70 1.40 3.52
N PRO A 72 -10.40 0.63 4.58
CA PRO A 72 -9.47 1.03 5.63
C PRO A 72 -8.14 1.52 5.04
N LEU A 73 -7.71 2.72 5.43
CA LEU A 73 -6.52 3.37 4.91
C LEU A 73 -5.56 3.76 6.04
N GLN A 74 -4.34 3.24 5.96
CA GLN A 74 -3.22 3.67 6.81
C GLN A 74 -2.22 4.48 5.98
N MET A 75 -1.84 5.65 6.49
CA MET A 75 -0.80 6.50 5.89
C MET A 75 0.42 6.52 6.80
N VAL A 76 1.57 6.10 6.28
CA VAL A 76 2.80 5.98 7.07
C VAL A 76 3.92 6.75 6.38
N HIS A 77 4.75 7.46 7.14
CA HIS A 77 5.89 8.18 6.58
C HIS A 77 7.05 7.23 6.28
N SER A 78 7.42 6.41 7.26
CA SER A 78 8.44 5.37 7.11
C SER A 78 8.05 4.35 6.04
N CYS A 79 9.03 3.90 5.26
CA CYS A 79 8.85 2.98 4.14
C CYS A 79 9.84 1.82 4.24
N GLY A 80 9.98 1.25 5.42
CA GLY A 80 10.77 0.04 5.65
C GLY A 80 9.88 -1.20 5.76
N VAL A 81 10.49 -2.39 5.67
CA VAL A 81 9.78 -3.67 5.87
C VAL A 81 9.20 -3.77 7.28
N SER A 82 9.93 -3.25 8.29
CA SER A 82 9.44 -3.18 9.66
C SER A 82 8.15 -2.36 9.76
N SER A 83 8.10 -1.19 9.14
CA SER A 83 6.91 -0.33 9.11
C SER A 83 5.73 -1.02 8.42
N LEU A 84 5.98 -1.81 7.36
CA LEU A 84 4.93 -2.62 6.75
C LEU A 84 4.38 -3.65 7.75
N ARG A 85 5.25 -4.41 8.42
CA ARG A 85 4.82 -5.42 9.41
C ARG A 85 4.01 -4.82 10.55
N GLU A 86 4.38 -3.63 11.02
CA GLU A 86 3.62 -2.92 12.06
C GLU A 86 2.21 -2.56 11.58
N CYS A 87 2.08 -2.12 10.31
CA CYS A 87 0.77 -1.84 9.71
C CYS A 87 -0.09 -3.11 9.60
N LEU A 88 0.49 -4.21 9.14
CA LEU A 88 -0.20 -5.47 8.90
C LEU A 88 -0.73 -6.10 10.20
N LYS A 89 -0.02 -5.94 11.32
CA LYS A 89 -0.50 -6.40 12.64
C LYS A 89 -1.78 -5.71 13.12
N GLY A 90 -2.07 -4.51 12.62
CA GLY A 90 -3.25 -3.71 12.98
C GLY A 90 -4.29 -3.60 11.87
N ALA A 91 -4.16 -4.39 10.80
CA ALA A 91 -5.01 -4.36 9.61
C ALA A 91 -5.96 -5.57 9.53
#